data_AF-A0A3M7TGL0-F1
#
_entry.id   AF-A0A3M7TGL0-F1
#
_cell.length_a   1.000
_cell.length_b   1.000
_cell.length_c   1.000
_cell.angle_alpha   90.00
_cell.angle_beta   90.00
_cell.angle_gamma   90.00
#
_symmetry.space_group_name_H-M   'P 1'
#
loop_
_entity.id
_entity.type
_entity.pdbx_description
1 polymer ?
#
loop_
_entity_poly.entity_id
_entity_poly.type
_entity_poly.pdbx_seq_one_letter_code
_entity_poly.pdbx_strand_id
1 'polypeptide(L)'
;MTKILIQNIFRDFQNDNYLSLSCKPSGLINIGDYIILKENIKVEIMNIEEGLYGILSLSVKKESLASPDINYDFLHNKEFLIQKIT
;
A
#
# COMPACT_ATOMS: atom_id res chain seq x y z
N MET A 1 -12.42 10.64 6.14
CA MET A 1 -12.11 9.39 5.41
C MET A 1 -10.62 9.34 5.21
N THR A 2 -9.93 8.29 5.68
CA THR A 2 -8.48 8.15 5.51
C THR A 2 -8.16 7.72 4.08
N LYS A 3 -7.13 8.32 3.51
CA LYS A 3 -6.64 8.00 2.16
C LYS A 3 -5.14 7.78 2.16
N ILE A 4 -4.63 7.21 1.09
CA ILE A 4 -3.20 7.07 0.86
C ILE A 4 -2.85 7.32 -0.60
N LEU A 5 -1.86 8.17 -0.82
CA LEU A 5 -1.23 8.31 -2.13
C LEU A 5 -0.10 7.29 -2.21
N ILE A 6 -0.19 6.33 -3.12
CA ILE A 6 0.92 5.44 -3.45
C ILE A 6 1.78 6.17 -4.47
N GLN A 7 3.01 6.51 -4.09
CA GLN A 7 3.94 7.24 -4.94
C GLN A 7 4.80 6.32 -5.77
N ASN A 8 5.22 5.17 -5.21
CA ASN A 8 6.06 4.21 -5.94
C ASN A 8 5.96 2.80 -5.34
N ILE A 9 6.42 1.80 -6.10
CA ILE A 9 6.48 0.39 -5.70
C ILE A 9 7.90 -0.11 -5.88
N PHE A 10 8.40 -0.80 -4.86
CA PHE A 10 9.70 -1.43 -4.87
C PHE A 10 9.55 -2.92 -4.61
N ARG A 11 10.42 -3.71 -5.25
CA ARG A 11 10.60 -5.10 -4.83
C ARG A 11 11.36 -5.13 -3.53
N ASP A 12 10.87 -5.92 -2.59
CA ASP A 12 11.68 -6.30 -1.44
C ASP A 12 12.64 -7.41 -1.88
N PHE A 13 13.91 -7.06 -2.07
CA PHE A 13 14.94 -8.01 -2.49
C PHE A 13 15.33 -9.00 -1.38
N GLN A 14 14.93 -8.76 -0.13
CA GLN A 14 15.19 -9.66 1.00
C GLN A 14 14.04 -10.64 1.23
N ASN A 15 12.82 -10.28 0.83
CA ASN A 15 11.64 -11.12 1.00
C ASN A 15 10.73 -11.09 -0.24
N ASP A 16 10.91 -12.09 -1.10
CA ASP A 16 10.22 -12.20 -2.40
C ASP A 16 8.68 -12.30 -2.30
N ASN A 17 8.15 -12.54 -1.10
CA ASN A 17 6.72 -12.61 -0.83
C ASN A 17 6.08 -11.23 -0.58
N TYR A 18 6.87 -10.18 -0.41
CA TYR A 18 6.40 -8.84 -0.09
C TYR A 18 6.84 -7.81 -1.15
N LEU A 19 6.04 -6.75 -1.25
CA LEU A 19 6.36 -5.55 -2.01
C LEU A 19 6.33 -4.36 -1.06
N SER A 20 7.24 -3.42 -1.26
CA SER A 20 7.26 -2.15 -0.52
C SER A 20 6.59 -1.07 -1.35
N LEU A 21 5.66 -0.34 -0.73
CA LEU A 21 4.96 0.80 -1.31
C LEU A 21 5.45 2.07 -0.63
N SER A 22 6.05 2.98 -1.39
CA SER A 22 6.32 4.34 -0.88
C SER A 22 5.05 5.16 -1.00
N CYS A 23 4.58 5.68 0.14
CA CYS A 23 3.24 6.24 0.25
C CYS A 23 3.22 7.52 1.08
N LYS A 24 2.21 8.36 0.84
CA LYS A 24 1.89 9.52 1.68
C LYS A 24 0.44 9.42 2.17
N PRO A 25 0.20 9.11 3.46
CA PRO A 25 -1.17 9.02 3.97
C PRO A 25 -1.79 10.40 4.19
N SER A 26 -3.11 10.47 4.05
CA SER A 26 -3.94 11.58 4.51
C SER A 26 -4.81 11.08 5.66
N GLY A 27 -4.27 11.24 6.87
CA GLY A 27 -4.82 10.70 8.12
C GLY A 27 -3.93 9.60 8.71
N LEU A 28 -4.31 9.12 9.89
CA LEU A 28 -3.62 8.01 10.56
C LEU A 28 -3.85 6.72 9.77
N ILE A 29 -2.85 5.85 9.67
CA ILE A 29 -2.93 4.46 9.18
C ILE A 29 -2.22 3.54 10.17
N ASN A 30 -2.68 2.30 10.28
CA ASN A 30 -2.12 1.30 11.20
C ASN A 30 -1.82 -0.01 10.46
N ILE A 31 -0.95 -0.83 11.05
CA ILE A 31 -0.77 -2.22 10.61
C ILE A 31 -2.11 -2.95 10.72
N GLY A 32 -2.43 -3.76 9.71
CA GLY A 32 -3.71 -4.47 9.55
C GLY A 32 -4.81 -3.66 8.84
N ASP A 33 -4.62 -2.35 8.64
CA ASP A 33 -5.53 -1.57 7.79
C ASP A 33 -5.43 -2.05 6.33
N TYR A 34 -6.50 -1.82 5.55
CA TYR A 34 -6.58 -2.27 4.16
C TYR A 34 -6.60 -1.10 3.19
N ILE A 35 -5.73 -1.14 2.18
CA ILE A 35 -5.80 -0.29 1.00
C ILE A 35 -6.84 -0.87 0.05
N ILE A 36 -7.87 -0.11 -0.30
CA ILE A 36 -8.90 -0.54 -1.26
C ILE A 36 -8.45 -0.16 -2.67
N LEU A 37 -8.04 -1.15 -3.46
CA LEU A 37 -7.59 -0.94 -4.84
C LEU A 37 -8.75 -0.93 -5.84
N LYS A 38 -9.70 -1.86 -5.66
CA LYS A 38 -10.97 -1.96 -6.41
C LYS A 38 -12.04 -2.55 -5.48
N GLU A 39 -13.30 -2.58 -5.91
CA GLU A 39 -14.43 -3.10 -5.10
C GLU A 39 -14.13 -4.45 -4.42
N ASN A 40 -13.44 -5.35 -5.13
CA ASN A 40 -13.12 -6.70 -4.65
C ASN A 40 -11.64 -6.94 -4.36
N ILE A 41 -10.79 -5.91 -4.43
CA ILE A 41 -9.34 -6.03 -4.24
C ILE A 41 -8.90 -5.12 -3.11
N LYS A 42 -8.48 -5.73 -2.01
CA LYS A 42 -7.96 -5.06 -0.82
C LYS A 42 -6.60 -5.63 -0.48
N VAL A 43 -5.75 -4.76 0.02
CA VAL A 43 -4.37 -5.11 0.37
C VAL A 43 -4.13 -4.70 1.81
N GLU A 44 -3.81 -5.68 2.65
CA GLU A 44 -3.48 -5.46 4.05
C GLU A 44 -2.09 -4.83 4.20
N ILE A 45 -1.99 -3.85 5.07
CA ILE A 45 -0.73 -3.21 5.47
C ILE A 45 -0.06 -4.12 6.52
N MET A 46 1.04 -4.75 6.14
CA MET A 46 1.74 -5.73 6.98
C MET A 46 2.82 -5.09 7.85
N ASN A 47 3.44 -4.01 7.37
CA ASN A 47 4.43 -3.25 8.11
C ASN A 47 4.37 -1.77 7.71
N ILE A 48 4.79 -0.89 8.61
CA ILE A 48 4.90 0.55 8.38
C ILE A 48 6.27 1.01 8.85
N GLU A 49 7.04 1.60 7.94
CA GLU A 49 8.31 2.25 8.25
C GLU A 49 8.23 3.73 7.91
N GLU A 50 8.65 4.58 8.84
CA GLU A 50 8.68 6.02 8.63
C GLU A 50 9.89 6.42 7.79
N GLY A 51 9.62 7.15 6.70
CA GLY A 51 10.63 7.80 5.88
C GLY A 51 10.69 9.31 6.14
N LEU A 52 11.38 10.02 5.26
CA LEU A 52 11.50 11.47 5.32
C LEU A 52 10.23 12.17 4.84
N TYR A 53 9.97 13.37 5.36
CA TYR A 53 8.88 14.26 4.90
C TYR A 53 7.47 13.66 4.97
N GLY A 54 7.22 12.76 5.93
CA GLY A 54 5.92 12.11 6.12
C GLY A 54 5.58 11.09 5.04
N ILE A 55 6.59 10.63 4.28
CA ILE A 55 6.48 9.47 3.40
C ILE A 55 6.67 8.23 4.27
N LEU A 56 5.84 7.22 4.03
CA LEU A 56 5.91 5.91 4.68
C LEU A 56 6.32 4.85 3.65
N SER A 57 7.06 3.85 4.09
CA SER A 57 7.28 2.59 3.37
C SER A 57 6.35 1.55 3.97
N LEU A 58 5.42 1.03 3.16
CA LEU A 58 4.47 0.01 3.56
C LEU A 58 4.82 -1.32 2.94
N SER A 59 4.93 -2.36 3.75
CA SER A 59 5.05 -3.72 3.21
C SER A 59 3.67 -4.33 3.02
N VAL A 60 3.44 -4.91 1.84
CA VAL A 60 2.23 -5.64 1.49
C VAL A 60 2.58 -6.98 0.87
N LYS A 61 1.70 -7.98 0.99
CA LYS A 61 1.94 -9.26 0.33
C LYS A 61 1.83 -9.11 -1.18
N LYS A 62 2.79 -9.68 -1.89
CA LYS A 62 2.86 -9.67 -3.37
C LYS A 62 1.64 -10.34 -4.01
N GLU A 63 1.14 -11.43 -3.41
CA GLU A 63 -0.04 -12.16 -3.88
C GLU A 63 -1.31 -11.30 -3.88
N SER A 64 -1.42 -10.34 -2.96
CA SER A 64 -2.55 -9.40 -2.89
C SER A 64 -2.59 -8.43 -4.08
N LEU A 65 -1.48 -8.32 -4.82
CA LEU A 65 -1.34 -7.51 -6.03
C LEU A 65 -1.27 -8.38 -7.30
N ALA A 66 -1.52 -9.69 -7.21
CA ALA A 66 -1.36 -10.62 -8.35
C ALA A 66 -2.46 -10.51 -9.42
N SER A 67 -3.48 -9.70 -9.19
CA SER A 67 -4.53 -9.46 -10.20
C SER A 67 -3.92 -8.80 -11.44
N PRO A 68 -4.23 -9.27 -12.67
CA PRO A 68 -3.66 -8.73 -13.89
C PRO A 68 -4.04 -7.26 -14.14
N ASP A 69 -5.11 -6.79 -13.50
CA ASP A 69 -5.56 -5.40 -13.55
C ASP A 69 -4.74 -4.46 -12.65
N ILE A 70 -3.94 -5.02 -11.75
CA ILE A 70 -3.13 -4.28 -10.80
C ILE A 70 -1.68 -4.33 -11.27
N ASN A 71 -1.27 -3.25 -11.92
CA ASN A 71 0.09 -3.08 -12.42
C ASN A 71 0.73 -1.81 -11.84
N TYR A 72 1.97 -1.53 -12.26
CA TYR A 72 2.69 -0.35 -11.81
C TYR A 72 1.92 0.94 -12.10
N ASP A 73 1.43 1.13 -13.33
CA ASP A 73 0.72 2.35 -13.74
C ASP A 73 -0.61 2.56 -13.00
N PHE A 74 -1.27 1.46 -12.62
CA PHE A 74 -2.49 1.49 -11.81
C PHE A 74 -2.24 2.07 -10.41
N LEU A 75 -1.07 1.78 -9.83
CA LEU A 75 -0.73 2.11 -8.45
C LEU A 75 0.11 3.38 -8.33
N HIS A 76 0.98 3.64 -9.30
CA HIS A 76 1.97 4.71 -9.25
C HIS A 76 1.32 6.09 -9.30
N ASN A 77 1.63 6.90 -8.29
CA ASN A 77 1.13 8.26 -8.10
C ASN A 77 -0.41 8.33 -8.13
N LYS A 78 -1.06 7.37 -7.46
CA LYS A 78 -2.52 7.24 -7.37
C LYS A 78 -2.99 7.21 -5.92
N GLU A 79 -4.16 7.81 -5.69
CA GLU A 79 -4.78 7.88 -4.37
C GLU A 79 -5.80 6.76 -4.19
N PHE A 80 -5.77 6.12 -3.03
CA PHE A 80 -6.65 5.01 -2.65
C PHE A 80 -7.29 5.27 -1.29
N LEU A 81 -8.45 4.66 -1.06
CA LEU A 81 -9.13 4.69 0.22
C LEU A 81 -8.50 3.68 1.19
N ILE A 82 -8.47 4.04 2.47
CA ILE A 82 -8.11 3.13 3.55
C ILE A 82 -9.37 2.66 4.27
N GLN A 83 -9.54 1.34 4.36
CA GLN A 83 -10.48 0.72 5.29
C GLN A 83 -9.77 0.40 6.60
N LYS A 84 -10.36 0.86 7.71
CA LYS A 84 -9.86 0.61 9.06
C LYS A 84 -10.21 -0.78 9.56
N ILE A 85 -9.26 -1.44 10.20
CA ILE A 85 -9.56 -2.53 11.13
C ILE A 85 -10.32 -1.90 12.31
N THR A 86 -11.44 -2.52 12.68
CA THR A 86 -12.29 -2.09 13.80
C THR A 86 -11.86 -2.80 15.07
#